data_AF-A0A959GXH9-F1
#
_entry.id   AF-A0A959GXH9-F1
#
_cell.length_a   1.000
_cell.length_b   1.000
_cell.length_c   1.000
_cell.angle_alpha   90.00
_cell.angle_beta   90.00
_cell.angle_gamma   90.00
#
_symmetry.space_group_name_H-M   'P 1'
#
loop_
_entity.id
_entity.type
_entity.pdbx_description
1 polymer ?
#
loop_
_entity_poly.entity_id
_entity_poly.type
_entity_poly.pdbx_seq_one_letter_code
_entity_poly.pdbx_strand_id
1 'polypeptide(L)'
;MQTGTISVQTENIFPIIKKFLYSDHEIFLRELVSNAVDATTKLQVLANRGDVKGEIGDTTIDVIIEKEENRLIIRDRGIGMTEEEVLKYLNQIAFSSAAEFLEKHKDSAIIGHFGLG
;
A
#
# COMPACT_ATOMS: atom_id res chain seq x y z
N MET A 1 -9.24 -17.19 -14.33
CA MET A 1 -8.43 -16.38 -13.41
C MET A 1 -7.01 -16.41 -13.92
N GLN A 2 -6.43 -15.27 -14.30
CA GLN A 2 -5.00 -15.21 -14.62
C GLN A 2 -4.24 -15.20 -13.29
N THR A 3 -3.47 -16.25 -13.02
CA THR A 3 -2.40 -16.22 -12.02
C THR A 3 -1.20 -15.55 -12.66
N GLY A 4 -1.02 -14.26 -12.41
CA GLY A 4 0.19 -13.54 -12.79
C GLY A 4 1.34 -13.96 -11.88
N THR A 5 2.36 -14.62 -12.42
CA THR A 5 3.60 -14.85 -11.69
C THR A 5 4.33 -13.51 -11.61
N ILE A 6 4.34 -12.91 -10.42
CA ILE A 6 5.13 -11.71 -10.15
C ILE A 6 6.61 -12.13 -10.17
N SER A 7 7.26 -12.03 -11.33
CA SER A 7 8.72 -12.19 -11.46
C SER A 7 9.41 -10.91 -10.98
N VAL A 8 9.31 -10.67 -9.69
CA VAL A 8 10.14 -9.70 -8.99
C VAL A 8 11.52 -10.33 -8.81
N GLN A 9 12.60 -9.57 -9.06
CA GLN A 9 13.96 -10.01 -8.73
C GLN A 9 14.09 -10.11 -7.20
N THR A 10 13.67 -11.26 -6.67
CA THR A 10 13.49 -11.54 -5.23
C THR A 10 14.78 -11.39 -4.42
N GLU A 11 15.92 -11.52 -5.06
CA GLU A 11 17.26 -11.53 -4.44
C GLU A 11 17.58 -10.21 -3.72
N ASN A 12 17.04 -9.07 -4.18
CA ASN A 12 17.33 -7.76 -3.59
C ASN A 12 16.30 -7.27 -2.57
N ILE A 13 15.19 -7.99 -2.37
CA ILE A 13 14.01 -7.48 -1.65
C ILE A 13 13.90 -8.00 -0.22
N PHE A 14 14.34 -9.23 0.02
CA PHE A 14 14.29 -9.84 1.36
C PHE A 14 15.02 -9.04 2.45
N PRO A 15 16.20 -8.44 2.21
CA PRO A 15 16.87 -7.60 3.22
C PRO A 15 16.05 -6.36 3.57
N ILE A 16 15.36 -5.77 2.59
CA ILE A 16 14.51 -4.58 2.73
C ILE A 16 13.28 -4.91 3.56
N ILE A 17 12.54 -5.94 3.15
CA ILE A 17 11.32 -6.41 3.80
C ILE A 17 11.61 -6.85 5.24
N LYS A 18 12.70 -7.58 5.48
CA LYS A 18 13.09 -7.95 6.86
C LYS A 18 13.35 -6.70 7.71
N LYS A 19 14.11 -5.73 7.22
CA LYS A 19 14.44 -4.53 8.02
C LYS A 19 13.19 -3.68 8.34
N PHE A 20 12.23 -3.59 7.41
CA PHE A 20 10.94 -2.92 7.62
C PHE A 20 9.99 -3.70 8.56
N LEU A 21 9.92 -5.02 8.42
CA LEU A 21 9.01 -5.86 9.22
C LEU A 21 9.41 -5.96 10.70
N TYR A 22 10.70 -5.80 11.03
CA TYR A 22 11.21 -5.98 12.39
C TYR A 22 11.35 -4.68 13.19
N SER A 23 11.22 -3.50 12.57
CA SER A 23 11.43 -2.24 13.28
C SER A 23 10.13 -1.63 13.82
N ASP A 24 8.99 -1.73 13.11
CA ASP A 24 7.80 -0.96 13.49
C ASP A 24 6.46 -1.65 13.13
N HIS A 25 6.08 -2.66 13.93
CA HIS A 25 4.85 -3.42 13.77
C HIS A 25 3.55 -2.59 13.81
N GLU A 26 3.57 -1.36 14.36
CA GLU A 26 2.37 -0.50 14.41
C GLU A 26 2.27 0.45 13.22
N ILE A 27 3.39 0.76 12.56
CA ILE A 27 3.43 1.73 11.46
C ILE A 27 2.70 1.20 10.23
N PHE A 28 2.85 -0.09 9.90
CA PHE A 28 2.22 -0.64 8.69
C PHE A 28 0.68 -0.50 8.72
N LEU A 29 0.05 -0.70 9.88
CA LEU A 29 -1.39 -0.56 10.01
C LEU A 29 -1.83 0.90 9.82
N ARG A 30 -1.08 1.84 10.40
CA ARG A 30 -1.32 3.28 10.19
C ARG A 30 -1.24 3.64 8.71
N GLU A 31 -0.21 3.17 8.02
CA GLU A 31 -0.01 3.48 6.59
C GLU A 31 -1.12 2.89 5.72
N LEU A 32 -1.49 1.62 5.93
CA LEU A 32 -2.57 0.99 5.15
C LEU A 32 -3.92 1.67 5.38
N VAL A 33 -4.24 2.06 6.61
CA VAL A 33 -5.46 2.82 6.91
C VAL A 33 -5.39 4.22 6.30
N SER A 34 -4.22 4.88 6.33
CA SER A 34 -4.04 6.19 5.69
C SER A 34 -4.28 6.12 4.18
N ASN A 35 -3.75 5.10 3.52
CA ASN A 35 -3.97 4.88 2.09
C ASN A 35 -5.44 4.62 1.75
N ALA A 36 -6.16 3.86 2.59
CA ALA A 36 -7.60 3.65 2.45
C ALA A 36 -8.41 4.96 2.64
N VAL A 37 -8.02 5.81 3.60
CA VAL A 37 -8.64 7.13 3.80
C VAL A 37 -8.38 8.04 2.60
N ASP A 38 -7.17 8.06 2.06
CA ASP A 38 -6.83 8.85 0.88
C ASP A 38 -7.62 8.39 -0.35
N ALA A 39 -7.77 7.08 -0.55
CA ALA A 39 -8.52 6.51 -1.66
C ALA A 39 -10.01 6.88 -1.60
N THR A 40 -10.63 6.79 -0.43
CA THR A 40 -12.04 7.16 -0.21
C THR A 40 -12.27 8.67 -0.29
N THR A 41 -11.33 9.47 0.23
CA THR A 41 -11.38 10.94 0.12
C THR A 41 -11.28 11.39 -1.34
N LYS A 42 -10.36 10.81 -2.12
CA LYS A 42 -10.26 11.09 -3.56
C LYS A 42 -11.57 10.76 -4.29
N LEU A 43 -12.22 9.65 -3.93
CA LEU A 43 -13.49 9.24 -4.53
C LEU A 43 -14.59 10.26 -4.24
N GLN A 44 -14.70 10.71 -2.99
CA GLN A 44 -15.66 11.74 -2.57
C GLN A 44 -15.43 13.06 -3.32
N VAL A 45 -14.16 13.47 -3.49
CA VAL A 45 -13.84 14.69 -4.27
C VAL A 45 -14.28 14.57 -5.72
N LEU A 46 -14.04 13.44 -6.38
CA LEU A 46 -14.46 13.21 -7.76
C LEU A 46 -15.99 13.16 -7.89
N ALA A 47 -16.68 12.52 -6.94
CA ALA A 47 -18.13 12.49 -6.91
C ALA A 47 -18.72 13.89 -6.74
N ASN A 48 -18.17 14.71 -5.84
CA ASN A 48 -18.59 16.09 -5.63
C ASN A 48 -18.36 17.00 -6.85
N ARG A 49 -17.41 16.64 -7.73
CA ARG A 49 -17.17 17.32 -9.01
C ARG A 49 -18.10 16.85 -10.13
N GLY A 50 -18.86 15.78 -9.92
CA GLY A 50 -19.71 15.17 -10.95
C GLY A 50 -18.96 14.23 -11.89
N ASP A 51 -17.71 13.88 -11.58
CA ASP A 51 -16.89 12.98 -12.40
C ASP A 51 -17.29 11.50 -12.19
N VAL A 52 -17.94 11.19 -11.06
CA VAL A 52 -18.48 9.87 -10.76
C VAL A 52 -19.99 9.87 -11.01
N LYS A 53 -20.46 8.92 -11.83
CA LYS A 53 -21.89 8.75 -12.09
C LYS A 53 -22.52 7.86 -11.02
N GLY A 54 -23.54 8.39 -10.34
CA GLY A 54 -24.28 7.67 -9.30
C GLY A 54 -23.82 8.00 -7.89
N GLU A 55 -24.44 7.36 -6.89
CA GLU A 55 -24.07 7.53 -5.49
C GLU A 55 -22.86 6.65 -5.14
N ILE A 56 -21.89 7.21 -4.43
CA ILE A 56 -20.70 6.49 -3.95
C ILE A 56 -21.00 5.50 -2.82
N GLY A 57 -22.18 5.61 -2.19
CA GLY A 57 -22.61 4.74 -1.10
C GLY A 57 -21.75 4.85 0.17
N ASP A 58 -21.75 3.77 0.95
CA ASP A 58 -20.96 3.67 2.19
C ASP A 58 -19.47 3.48 1.86
N THR A 59 -18.65 4.41 2.33
CA THR A 59 -17.18 4.47 2.14
C THR A 59 -16.42 4.12 3.41
N THR A 60 -17.07 3.48 4.39
CA THR A 60 -16.44 2.96 5.60
C THR A 60 -15.27 2.04 5.27
N ILE A 61 -14.16 2.22 6.00
CA ILE A 61 -12.97 1.37 5.90
C ILE A 61 -13.12 0.25 6.93
N ASP A 62 -13.09 -1.00 6.46
CA ASP A 62 -13.18 -2.18 7.30
C ASP A 62 -11.78 -2.68 7.66
N VAL A 63 -11.56 -2.95 8.95
CA VAL A 63 -10.38 -3.67 9.45
C VAL A 63 -10.85 -5.00 10.04
N ILE A 64 -10.59 -6.09 9.32
CA ILE A 64 -11.12 -7.42 9.60
C ILE A 64 -9.98 -8.34 10.01
N ILE A 65 -10.18 -9.08 11.11
CA ILE A 65 -9.22 -10.07 11.61
C ILE A 65 -9.81 -11.46 11.44
N GLU A 66 -9.21 -12.25 10.57
CA GLU A 66 -9.54 -13.66 10.33
C GLU A 66 -8.48 -14.53 11.02
N LYS A 67 -8.74 -14.92 12.27
CA LYS A 67 -7.75 -15.63 13.11
C LYS A 67 -7.44 -17.02 12.58
N GLU A 68 -8.45 -17.71 12.08
CA GLU A 68 -8.37 -19.07 11.56
C GLU A 68 -7.46 -19.16 10.33
N GLU A 69 -7.47 -18.12 9.49
CA GLU A 69 -6.61 -18.01 8.30
C GLU A 69 -5.32 -17.24 8.55
N ASN A 70 -5.12 -16.70 9.76
CA ASN A 70 -4.03 -15.81 10.11
C ASN A 70 -3.93 -14.59 9.17
N ARG A 71 -5.07 -13.94 8.89
CA ARG A 71 -5.18 -12.80 7.98
C ARG A 71 -5.69 -11.55 8.69
N LEU A 72 -5.07 -10.42 8.36
CA LEU A 72 -5.55 -9.08 8.64
C LEU A 72 -5.92 -8.45 7.29
N ILE A 73 -7.17 -8.00 7.16
CA ILE A 73 -7.71 -7.42 5.93
C ILE A 73 -8.06 -5.97 6.21
N ILE A 74 -7.50 -5.06 5.42
CA ILE A 74 -7.93 -3.66 5.34
C ILE A 74 -8.69 -3.54 4.03
N ARG A 75 -9.97 -3.18 4.09
CA ARG A 75 -10.82 -3.06 2.91
C ARG A 75 -11.44 -1.68 2.86
N ASP A 76 -11.21 -0.98 1.75
CA ASP A 76 -11.84 0.30 1.45
C ASP A 76 -12.74 0.19 0.21
N ARG A 77 -13.52 1.26 -0.01
CA ARG A 77 -14.32 1.47 -1.21
C ARG A 77 -13.93 2.79 -1.86
N GLY A 78 -12.63 3.04 -1.98
CA GLY A 78 -12.08 4.24 -2.60
C GLY A 78 -12.04 4.15 -4.12
N ILE A 79 -11.26 5.04 -4.73
CA ILE A 79 -11.12 5.12 -6.20
C ILE A 79 -10.52 3.85 -6.83
N GLY A 80 -9.85 3.01 -6.04
CA GLY A 80 -9.14 1.83 -6.50
C GLY A 80 -7.93 2.17 -7.36
N MET A 81 -7.40 1.15 -8.03
CA MET A 81 -6.31 1.25 -9.00
C MET A 81 -6.60 0.34 -10.19
N THR A 82 -6.22 0.78 -11.37
CA THR A 82 -6.14 -0.04 -12.57
C THR A 82 -4.95 -1.01 -12.51
N GLU A 83 -4.93 -2.02 -13.37
CA GLU A 83 -3.82 -2.98 -13.46
C GLU A 83 -2.49 -2.29 -13.76
N GLU A 84 -2.48 -1.28 -14.64
CA GLU A 84 -1.29 -0.51 -14.97
C GLU A 84 -0.76 0.29 -13.77
N GLU A 85 -1.65 0.89 -12.99
CA GLU A 85 -1.30 1.63 -11.78
C GLU A 85 -0.74 0.70 -10.71
N VAL A 86 -1.33 -0.48 -10.53
CA VAL A 86 -0.81 -1.53 -9.64
C VAL A 86 0.62 -1.90 -10.03
N LEU A 87 0.87 -2.18 -11.32
CA LEU A 87 2.20 -2.53 -11.82
C LEU A 87 3.21 -1.40 -11.62
N LYS A 88 2.82 -0.15 -11.86
CA LYS A 88 3.70 1.00 -11.75
C LYS A 88 4.03 1.35 -10.29
N TYR A 89 3.02 1.49 -9.44
CA TYR A 89 3.19 2.01 -8.09
C TYR A 89 3.66 0.93 -7.11
N LEU A 90 3.06 -0.26 -7.15
CA LEU A 90 3.42 -1.34 -6.21
C LEU A 90 4.68 -2.09 -6.62
N ASN A 91 4.94 -2.26 -7.92
CA ASN A 91 6.18 -2.92 -8.35
C ASN A 91 7.29 -1.89 -8.61
N GLN A 92 7.15 -1.03 -9.61
CA GLN A 92 8.32 -0.25 -10.08
C GLN A 92 8.76 0.82 -9.08
N ILE A 93 7.83 1.62 -8.56
CA ILE A 93 8.16 2.77 -7.70
C ILE A 93 8.54 2.34 -6.29
N ALA A 94 7.80 1.40 -5.69
CA ALA A 94 8.11 0.88 -4.35
C ALA A 94 9.53 0.29 -4.29
N PHE A 95 9.94 -0.51 -5.28
CA PHE A 95 11.27 -1.13 -5.28
C PHE A 95 12.40 -0.17 -5.60
N SER A 96 12.22 0.73 -6.57
CA SER A 96 13.24 1.74 -6.89
C SER A 96 13.49 2.68 -5.72
N SER A 97 12.42 3.15 -5.08
CA SER A 97 12.49 4.07 -3.93
C SER A 97 13.10 3.38 -2.70
N ALA A 98 12.74 2.12 -2.44
CA ALA A 98 13.31 1.36 -1.33
C ALA A 98 14.79 1.01 -1.54
N ALA A 99 15.20 0.68 -2.77
CA ALA A 99 16.59 0.39 -3.11
C ALA A 99 17.48 1.64 -2.97
N GLU A 100 17.03 2.78 -3.50
CA GLU A 100 17.76 4.05 -3.38
C GLU A 100 17.87 4.51 -1.91
N PHE A 101 16.83 4.28 -1.13
CA PHE A 101 16.81 4.59 0.29
C PHE A 101 17.86 3.78 1.08
N LEU A 102 17.94 2.48 0.84
CA LEU A 102 18.92 1.61 1.48
C LEU A 102 20.35 1.94 1.08
N GLU A 103 20.59 2.31 -0.18
CA GLU A 103 21.89 2.81 -0.64
C GLU A 103 22.31 4.07 0.11
N LYS A 104 21.38 5.01 0.31
CA LYS A 104 21.65 6.30 0.99
C LYS A 104 21.78 6.19 2.51
N HIS A 105 21.17 5.18 3.14
CA HIS A 105 21.06 5.07 4.60
C HIS A 105 21.71 3.79 5.15
N LYS A 106 22.75 3.26 4.48
CA LYS A 106 23.48 2.05 4.94
C LYS A 106 23.93 2.15 6.41
N ASP A 107 24.22 3.35 6.90
CA ASP A 107 24.75 3.62 8.24
C ASP A 107 23.78 4.33 9.20
N SER A 108 22.48 4.48 8.86
CA SER A 108 21.53 5.26 9.67
C SER A 108 20.24 4.49 9.97
N ALA A 109 19.90 4.36 11.25
CA ALA A 109 18.66 3.74 11.73
C ALA A 109 17.47 4.71 11.68
N ILE A 110 17.27 5.40 10.56
CA ILE A 110 16.15 6.34 10.38
C ILE A 110 15.23 5.70 9.36
N ILE A 111 14.15 5.05 9.80
CA ILE A 111 13.13 4.50 8.90
C ILE A 111 11.77 4.86 9.49
N GLY A 112 11.20 5.96 9.02
CA GLY A 112 9.89 6.47 9.48
C GLY A 112 9.43 7.74 8.78
N HIS A 113 10.24 8.29 7.86
CA HIS A 113 9.93 9.47 7.06
C HIS A 113 9.69 9.18 5.58
N PHE A 114 9.78 7.91 5.18
CA PHE A 114 9.73 7.53 3.78
C PHE A 114 8.33 6.98 3.49
N GLY A 115 7.55 7.72 2.71
CA GLY A 115 6.18 7.38 2.29
C GLY A 115 6.14 6.20 1.33
N LEU A 116 6.62 5.05 1.79
CA LEU A 116 6.45 3.73 1.19
C LEU A 116 5.24 2.99 1.78
N GLY A 117 4.41 3.69 2.54
CA GLY A 117 3.16 3.19 3.09
C GLY A 117 2.19 2.74 2.03
#